data_AF-A0A938GXP6-F1
#
_entry.id   AF-A0A938GXP6-F1
#
_cell.length_a   1.000
_cell.length_b   1.000
_cell.length_c   1.000
_cell.angle_alpha   90.00
_cell.angle_beta   90.00
_cell.angle_gamma   90.00
#
_symmetry.space_group_name_H-M   'P 1'
#
loop_
_entity.id
_entity.type
_entity.pdbx_description
1 polymer ?
#
loop_
_entity_poly.entity_id
_entity_poly.type
_entity_poly.pdbx_seq_one_letter_code
_entity_poly.pdbx_strand_id
1 'polypeptide(L)'
;MDPAEAAALAQARAQGIEPVLHYSASGVMNHEPLLGLPFPRLLHAKLLAARATGLARLSALGGLAHTARTPYWPNPAALHAAQFFPDRPISEVLLEFATRLAGDAHAADLVAAWSGFEDALIWQPVVPLFCAFGFCWQRTWDRPFVPDLEAVPPAERDYYERHGCFQFNNPGLNDLGKDVLFDLITRESGARMAADMDRELLPRLRALVEQLSHLAPRHAVFRDLHDRVRAYLHWSTTLRNVCAWCENVYGCLDPAADAAARAACEARLQAAIDLELANTRGLLELFETSPTEFMAVSGVAESTFFYGENFAEHLRTKLRLTEQYRHHPPRIDRDILWRPAPGTHWPPGWSASA
;
A
#
# COMPACT_ATOMS: atom_id res chain seq x y z
N MET A 1 8.29 -24.74 9.43
CA MET A 1 9.58 -24.07 9.22
C MET A 1 10.23 -24.74 8.03
N ASP A 2 10.78 -23.97 7.11
CA ASP A 2 11.53 -24.54 5.99
C ASP A 2 12.76 -25.31 6.53
N PRO A 3 13.12 -26.49 5.97
CA PRO A 3 14.28 -27.24 6.44
C PRO A 3 15.59 -26.44 6.47
N ALA A 4 15.80 -25.51 5.53
CA ALA A 4 16.99 -24.66 5.50
C ALA A 4 16.99 -23.64 6.64
N GLU A 5 15.83 -23.07 6.99
CA GLU A 5 15.67 -22.18 8.14
C GLU A 5 15.95 -22.91 9.47
N ALA A 6 15.51 -24.17 9.59
CA ALA A 6 15.76 -24.98 10.78
C ALA A 6 17.25 -25.23 11.01
N ALA A 7 18.00 -25.52 9.93
CA ALA A 7 19.44 -25.70 9.99
C ALA A 7 20.16 -24.40 10.40
N ALA A 8 19.79 -23.27 9.81
CA ALA A 8 20.35 -21.97 10.17
C ALA A 8 20.05 -21.59 11.63
N LEU A 9 18.84 -21.86 12.12
CA LEU A 9 18.46 -21.65 13.52
C LEU A 9 19.28 -22.50 14.48
N ALA A 10 19.49 -23.78 14.14
CA ALA A 10 20.32 -24.69 14.94
C ALA A 10 21.79 -24.22 14.98
N GLN A 11 22.33 -23.78 13.84
CA GLN A 11 23.69 -23.25 13.74
C GLN A 11 23.88 -21.99 14.60
N ALA A 12 22.94 -21.03 14.54
CA ALA A 12 22.98 -19.83 15.36
C ALA A 12 22.99 -20.17 16.86
N ARG A 13 22.11 -21.09 17.28
CA ARG A 13 22.02 -21.55 18.68
C ARG A 13 23.27 -22.28 19.15
N ALA A 14 23.92 -23.06 18.29
CA ALA A 14 25.19 -23.70 18.60
C ALA A 14 26.31 -22.68 18.89
N GLN A 15 26.17 -21.45 18.39
CA GLN A 15 27.06 -20.32 18.67
C GLN A 15 26.58 -19.45 19.86
N GLY A 16 25.51 -19.86 20.56
CA GLY A 16 24.90 -19.09 21.64
C GLY A 16 24.05 -17.91 21.18
N ILE A 17 23.71 -17.84 19.89
CA ILE A 17 22.91 -16.76 19.29
C ILE A 17 21.44 -17.20 19.23
N GLU A 18 20.58 -16.51 19.96
CA GLU A 18 19.13 -16.69 19.85
C GLU A 18 18.55 -15.59 18.95
N PRO A 19 18.02 -15.94 17.76
CA PRO A 19 17.56 -14.95 16.81
C PRO A 19 16.33 -14.19 17.30
N VAL A 20 16.23 -12.94 16.87
CA VAL A 20 15.07 -12.09 17.09
C VAL A 20 14.33 -11.95 15.77
N LEU A 21 13.06 -12.31 15.74
CA LEU A 21 12.21 -12.10 14.58
C LEU A 21 11.45 -10.78 14.72
N HIS A 22 11.62 -9.90 13.75
CA HIS A 22 10.84 -8.68 13.61
C HIS A 22 9.62 -8.95 12.72
N TYR A 23 8.45 -8.48 13.14
CA TYR A 23 7.21 -8.59 12.38
C TYR A 23 6.41 -7.30 12.48
N SER A 24 5.64 -6.98 11.44
CA SER A 24 4.74 -5.82 11.48
C SER A 24 3.37 -6.21 12.02
N ALA A 25 3.02 -5.68 13.19
CA ALA A 25 1.74 -5.92 13.85
C ALA A 25 0.62 -4.96 13.38
N SER A 26 0.99 -3.93 12.61
CA SER A 26 0.15 -2.82 12.17
C SER A 26 0.41 -2.51 10.69
N GLY A 27 -0.14 -1.40 10.19
CA GLY A 27 0.13 -0.90 8.84
C GLY A 27 1.60 -0.53 8.60
N VAL A 28 2.40 -0.28 9.64
CA VAL A 28 3.82 0.08 9.49
C VAL A 28 4.58 -1.01 8.74
N MET A 29 5.30 -0.62 7.68
CA MET A 29 6.03 -1.51 6.77
C MET A 29 5.16 -2.52 5.99
N ASN A 30 3.83 -2.38 5.98
CA ASN A 30 2.91 -3.32 5.32
C ASN A 30 1.76 -2.67 4.53
N HIS A 31 1.25 -1.52 4.99
CA HIS A 31 0.09 -0.83 4.44
C HIS A 31 0.19 0.69 4.70
N GLU A 32 1.41 1.25 4.74
CA GLU A 32 1.59 2.67 5.02
C GLU A 32 0.88 3.52 3.95
N PRO A 33 0.22 4.62 4.34
CA PRO A 33 0.18 5.25 5.67
C PRO A 33 -1.04 4.85 6.54
N LEU A 34 -1.72 3.74 6.23
CA LEU A 34 -2.98 3.38 6.87
C LEU A 34 -2.81 2.99 8.35
N LEU A 35 -3.82 3.36 9.15
CA LEU A 35 -3.90 3.08 10.58
C LEU A 35 -5.05 2.10 10.88
N GLY A 36 -4.82 1.22 11.86
CA GLY A 36 -5.89 0.43 12.48
C GLY A 36 -6.54 -0.64 11.60
N LEU A 37 -5.87 -1.12 10.55
CA LEU A 37 -6.41 -2.19 9.70
C LEU A 37 -6.59 -3.50 10.51
N PRO A 38 -7.79 -4.13 10.48
CA PRO A 38 -8.12 -5.23 11.38
C PRO A 38 -7.71 -6.59 10.79
N PHE A 39 -6.55 -7.10 11.18
CA PHE A 39 -6.12 -8.47 10.83
C PHE A 39 -5.76 -9.32 12.06
N PRO A 40 -6.68 -9.42 13.04
CA PRO A 40 -6.37 -10.05 14.32
C PRO A 40 -6.13 -11.56 14.22
N ARG A 41 -6.87 -12.29 13.36
CA ARG A 41 -6.73 -13.76 13.29
C ARG A 41 -5.44 -14.16 12.59
N LEU A 42 -5.09 -13.49 11.49
CA LEU A 42 -3.85 -13.68 10.76
C LEU A 42 -2.65 -13.37 11.66
N LEU A 43 -2.73 -12.28 12.43
CA LEU A 43 -1.69 -11.91 13.39
C LEU A 43 -1.52 -12.95 14.49
N HIS A 44 -2.62 -13.36 15.13
CA HIS A 44 -2.61 -14.41 16.15
C HIS A 44 -2.04 -15.73 15.62
N ALA A 45 -2.51 -16.17 14.45
CA ALA A 45 -2.05 -17.39 13.82
C ALA A 45 -0.55 -17.34 13.48
N LYS A 46 -0.06 -16.21 12.95
CA LYS A 46 1.37 -16.03 12.61
C LYS A 46 2.25 -16.10 13.86
N LEU A 47 1.82 -15.51 14.97
CA LEU A 47 2.56 -15.55 16.24
C LEU A 47 2.59 -16.95 16.85
N LEU A 48 1.47 -17.68 16.84
CA LEU A 48 1.46 -19.07 17.29
C LEU A 48 2.29 -19.98 16.38
N ALA A 49 2.26 -19.74 15.07
CA ALA A 49 3.12 -20.46 14.13
C ALA A 49 4.61 -20.18 14.39
N ALA A 50 5.00 -18.93 14.65
CA ALA A 50 6.38 -18.58 15.02
C ALA A 50 6.79 -19.22 16.36
N ARG A 51 5.90 -19.24 17.36
CA ARG A 51 6.15 -19.95 18.62
C ARG A 51 6.37 -21.44 18.40
N ALA A 52 5.58 -22.07 17.52
CA ALA A 52 5.69 -23.50 17.22
C ALA A 52 7.03 -23.87 16.55
N THR A 53 7.75 -22.91 15.96
CA THR A 53 9.12 -23.14 15.47
C THR A 53 10.19 -23.02 16.56
N GLY A 54 9.79 -22.74 17.79
CA GLY A 54 10.68 -22.53 18.93
C GLY A 54 11.30 -21.14 18.99
N LEU A 55 10.84 -20.18 18.18
CA LEU A 55 11.25 -18.77 18.33
C LEU A 55 10.59 -18.17 19.56
N ALA A 56 11.41 -17.65 20.48
CA ALA A 56 10.94 -17.04 21.73
C ALA A 56 11.08 -15.51 21.75
N ARG A 57 11.79 -14.92 20.79
CA ARG A 57 12.07 -13.47 20.72
C ARG A 57 11.43 -12.87 19.48
N LEU A 58 10.28 -12.24 19.70
CA LEU A 58 9.48 -11.59 18.67
C LEU A 58 9.36 -10.11 19.01
N SER A 59 9.60 -9.25 18.04
CA SER A 59 9.51 -7.80 18.22
C SER A 59 8.61 -7.20 17.14
N ALA A 60 7.59 -6.45 17.58
CA ALA A 60 6.73 -5.71 16.67
C ALA A 60 7.52 -4.53 16.06
N LEU A 61 7.91 -4.66 14.81
CA LEU A 61 8.58 -3.63 14.03
C LEU A 61 7.67 -2.39 13.93
N GLY A 62 8.22 -1.22 14.27
CA GLY A 62 7.46 0.03 14.29
C GLY A 62 6.40 0.14 15.40
N GLY A 63 6.23 -0.90 16.22
CA GLY A 63 5.25 -0.93 17.32
C GLY A 63 3.79 -0.93 16.87
N LEU A 64 2.92 -0.50 17.78
CA LEU A 64 1.49 -0.30 17.53
C LEU A 64 1.26 1.15 17.12
N ALA A 65 1.14 1.40 15.81
CA ALA A 65 1.01 2.76 15.30
C ALA A 65 -0.30 3.42 15.76
N HIS A 66 -0.14 4.55 16.47
CA HIS A 66 -1.18 5.50 16.82
C HIS A 66 -2.44 4.93 17.51
N THR A 67 -2.26 4.07 18.52
CA THR A 67 -3.38 3.38 19.21
C THR A 67 -4.42 4.31 19.82
N ALA A 68 -4.05 5.54 20.20
CA ALA A 68 -4.98 6.57 20.67
C ALA A 68 -6.01 7.00 19.62
N ARG A 69 -5.72 6.79 18.33
CA ARG A 69 -6.59 7.09 17.18
C ARG A 69 -7.17 5.86 16.50
N THR A 70 -6.91 4.68 17.06
CA THR A 70 -7.49 3.41 16.60
C THR A 70 -8.19 2.68 17.76
N PRO A 71 -9.18 3.31 18.43
CA PRO A 71 -9.75 2.80 19.68
C PRO A 71 -10.50 1.47 19.53
N TYR A 72 -10.93 1.14 18.31
CA TYR A 72 -11.69 -0.07 18.02
C TYR A 72 -10.88 -1.18 17.33
N TRP A 73 -9.56 -0.98 17.23
CA TRP A 73 -8.68 -1.89 16.50
C TRP A 73 -8.52 -3.23 17.23
N PRO A 74 -8.80 -4.38 16.58
CA PRO A 74 -8.76 -5.68 17.26
C PRO A 74 -7.36 -6.31 17.37
N ASN A 75 -6.36 -5.84 16.61
CA ASN A 75 -5.04 -6.47 16.62
C ASN A 75 -4.36 -6.47 18.01
N PRO A 76 -4.42 -5.39 18.83
CA PRO A 76 -3.87 -5.43 20.19
C PRO A 76 -4.48 -6.52 21.07
N ALA A 77 -5.78 -6.80 20.93
CA ALA A 77 -6.43 -7.90 21.66
C ALA A 77 -5.88 -9.27 21.21
N ALA A 78 -5.66 -9.44 19.90
CA ALA A 78 -5.05 -10.65 19.34
C ALA A 78 -3.58 -10.84 19.77
N LEU A 79 -2.80 -9.76 19.82
CA LEU A 79 -1.42 -9.78 20.32
C LEU A 79 -1.37 -10.19 21.79
N HIS A 80 -2.23 -9.61 22.63
CA HIS A 80 -2.34 -9.98 24.04
C HIS A 80 -2.71 -11.45 24.20
N ALA A 81 -3.66 -11.96 23.41
CA ALA A 81 -4.02 -13.37 23.43
C ALA A 81 -2.83 -14.27 23.07
N ALA A 82 -2.12 -13.97 21.98
CA ALA A 82 -0.97 -14.77 21.55
C ALA A 82 0.18 -14.77 22.58
N GLN A 83 0.38 -13.67 23.31
CA GLN A 83 1.48 -13.54 24.29
C GLN A 83 1.13 -14.11 25.67
N PHE A 84 -0.07 -13.83 26.18
CA PHE A 84 -0.44 -14.13 27.57
C PHE A 84 -1.41 -15.30 27.71
N PHE A 85 -2.20 -15.60 26.67
CA PHE A 85 -3.24 -16.63 26.69
C PHE A 85 -3.22 -17.49 25.42
N PRO A 86 -2.07 -18.08 25.04
CA PRO A 86 -1.89 -18.69 23.73
C PRO A 86 -2.76 -19.92 23.46
N ASP A 87 -3.30 -20.54 24.52
CA ASP A 87 -4.20 -21.69 24.42
C ASP A 87 -5.67 -21.28 24.29
N ARG A 88 -5.98 -19.98 24.47
CA ARG A 88 -7.34 -19.44 24.35
C ARG A 88 -7.71 -19.29 22.87
N PRO A 89 -8.88 -19.77 22.42
CA PRO A 89 -9.32 -19.57 21.04
C PRO A 89 -9.47 -18.09 20.69
N ILE A 90 -8.89 -17.68 19.55
CA ILE A 90 -8.98 -16.29 19.07
C ILE A 90 -10.43 -15.84 18.82
N SER A 91 -11.31 -16.77 18.45
CA SER A 91 -12.75 -16.49 18.25
C SER A 91 -13.42 -15.99 19.53
N GLU A 92 -13.07 -16.55 20.69
CA GLU A 92 -13.62 -16.12 21.98
C GLU A 92 -13.11 -14.73 22.38
N VAL A 93 -11.81 -14.49 22.17
CA VAL A 93 -11.18 -13.19 22.45
C VAL A 93 -11.82 -12.09 21.62
N LEU A 94 -12.03 -12.35 20.32
CA LEU A 94 -12.63 -11.38 19.43
C LEU A 94 -14.11 -11.14 19.72
N LEU A 95 -14.88 -12.18 20.07
CA LEU A 95 -16.27 -12.02 20.47
C LEU A 95 -16.40 -11.19 21.75
N GLU A 96 -15.60 -11.49 22.78
CA GLU A 96 -15.59 -10.71 24.03
C GLU A 96 -15.21 -9.24 23.78
N PHE A 97 -14.19 -9.00 22.93
CA PHE A 97 -13.81 -7.66 22.55
C PHE A 97 -14.93 -6.95 21.78
N ALA A 98 -15.55 -7.61 20.80
CA ALA A 98 -16.65 -7.06 20.03
C ALA A 98 -17.89 -6.76 20.91
N THR A 99 -18.23 -7.61 21.87
CA THR A 99 -19.31 -7.36 22.85
C THR A 99 -19.05 -6.09 23.65
N ARG A 100 -17.81 -5.85 24.10
CA ARG A 100 -17.47 -4.61 24.81
C ARG A 100 -17.59 -3.37 23.92
N LEU A 101 -17.35 -3.51 22.62
CA LEU A 101 -17.38 -2.40 21.68
C LEU A 101 -18.76 -2.10 21.12
N ALA A 102 -19.57 -3.11 20.80
CA ALA A 102 -20.82 -2.96 20.05
C ALA A 102 -22.07 -3.49 20.81
N GLY A 103 -21.88 -4.11 21.98
CA GLY A 103 -22.92 -4.82 22.71
C GLY A 103 -23.25 -6.19 22.13
N ASP A 104 -23.96 -7.01 22.90
CA ASP A 104 -24.29 -8.40 22.54
C ASP A 104 -25.04 -8.52 21.21
N ALA A 105 -25.94 -7.57 20.93
CA ALA A 105 -26.75 -7.55 19.72
C ALA A 105 -25.94 -7.41 18.42
N HIS A 106 -24.74 -6.82 18.49
CA HIS A 106 -23.93 -6.49 17.31
C HIS A 106 -22.51 -7.07 17.35
N ALA A 107 -22.13 -7.77 18.43
CA ALA A 107 -20.81 -8.36 18.57
C ALA A 107 -20.48 -9.33 17.42
N ALA A 108 -21.43 -10.19 17.06
CA ALA A 108 -21.25 -11.16 15.97
C ALA A 108 -21.06 -10.47 14.60
N ASP A 109 -21.83 -9.41 14.32
CA ASP A 109 -21.70 -8.63 13.08
C ASP A 109 -20.31 -8.00 12.97
N LEU A 110 -19.77 -7.48 14.09
CA LEU A 110 -18.45 -6.87 14.12
C LEU A 110 -17.32 -7.89 13.92
N VAL A 111 -17.41 -9.06 14.56
CA VAL A 111 -16.46 -10.16 14.32
C VAL A 111 -16.52 -10.65 12.86
N ALA A 112 -17.73 -10.74 12.30
CA ALA A 112 -17.92 -11.11 10.89
C ALA A 112 -17.29 -10.07 9.95
N ALA A 113 -17.43 -8.77 10.24
CA ALA A 113 -16.82 -7.71 9.44
C ALA A 113 -15.28 -7.72 9.50
N TRP A 114 -14.68 -7.95 10.68
CA TRP A 114 -13.23 -8.14 10.78
C TRP A 114 -12.76 -9.37 9.99
N SER A 115 -13.50 -10.47 10.10
CA SER A 115 -13.19 -11.70 9.36
C SER A 115 -13.28 -11.48 7.84
N GLY A 116 -14.33 -10.78 7.38
CA GLY A 116 -14.49 -10.43 5.96
C GLY A 116 -13.36 -9.55 5.43
N PHE A 117 -12.80 -8.66 6.26
CA PHE A 117 -11.62 -7.89 5.87
C PHE A 117 -10.39 -8.78 5.71
N GLU A 118 -10.13 -9.68 6.67
CA GLU A 118 -9.01 -10.63 6.58
C GLU A 118 -9.13 -11.58 5.40
N ASP A 119 -10.34 -12.07 5.13
CA ASP A 119 -10.63 -12.96 3.99
C ASP A 119 -10.45 -12.24 2.64
N ALA A 120 -10.53 -10.91 2.61
CA ALA A 120 -10.10 -10.12 1.47
C ALA A 120 -8.57 -9.92 1.46
N LEU A 121 -7.98 -9.56 2.59
CA LEU A 121 -6.56 -9.24 2.76
C LEU A 121 -5.64 -10.38 2.32
N ILE A 122 -6.01 -11.65 2.54
CA ILE A 122 -5.21 -12.80 2.10
C ILE A 122 -4.97 -12.85 0.58
N TRP A 123 -5.77 -12.13 -0.20
CA TRP A 123 -5.63 -12.03 -1.65
C TRP A 123 -4.80 -10.83 -2.11
N GLN A 124 -4.29 -10.00 -1.19
CA GLN A 124 -3.37 -8.93 -1.53
C GLN A 124 -2.04 -9.53 -2.01
N PRO A 125 -1.63 -9.32 -3.27
CA PRO A 125 -0.29 -9.68 -3.70
C PRO A 125 0.74 -8.78 -2.99
N VAL A 126 1.91 -9.33 -2.73
CA VAL A 126 3.05 -8.50 -2.30
C VAL A 126 3.54 -7.74 -3.54
N VAL A 127 3.23 -6.45 -3.61
CA VAL A 127 3.78 -5.56 -4.64
C VAL A 127 5.08 -4.97 -4.08
N PRO A 128 6.24 -5.35 -4.65
CA PRO A 128 7.55 -4.98 -4.10
C PRO A 128 7.67 -3.47 -3.90
N LEU A 129 8.27 -3.07 -2.77
CA LEU A 129 8.41 -1.69 -2.31
C LEU A 129 7.06 -1.01 -1.94
N PHE A 130 6.06 -1.05 -2.82
CA PHE A 130 4.78 -0.35 -2.66
C PHE A 130 3.87 -0.88 -1.54
N CYS A 131 4.01 -2.12 -1.09
CA CYS A 131 3.32 -2.56 0.14
C CYS A 131 3.97 -1.98 1.41
N ALA A 132 5.24 -1.60 1.39
CA ALA A 132 5.93 -1.08 2.57
C ALA A 132 6.04 0.45 2.51
N PHE A 133 7.14 1.00 3.06
CA PHE A 133 7.47 2.42 3.03
C PHE A 133 7.52 3.04 1.63
N GLY A 134 7.65 2.20 0.59
CA GLY A 134 7.64 2.59 -0.81
C GLY A 134 6.39 3.33 -1.24
N PHE A 135 5.23 3.02 -0.64
CA PHE A 135 3.98 3.67 -1.00
C PHE A 135 4.04 5.19 -0.79
N CYS A 136 4.47 5.61 0.41
CA CYS A 136 4.67 7.01 0.76
C CYS A 136 5.90 7.59 0.07
N TRP A 137 7.02 6.86 0.04
CA TRP A 137 8.27 7.27 -0.62
C TRP A 137 8.03 7.69 -2.07
N GLN A 138 7.33 6.87 -2.84
CA GLN A 138 7.05 7.07 -4.26
C GLN A 138 5.87 8.01 -4.49
N ARG A 139 5.34 8.63 -3.42
CA ARG A 139 4.23 9.58 -3.48
C ARG A 139 3.00 8.97 -4.14
N THR A 140 2.74 7.69 -3.90
CA THR A 140 1.83 6.87 -4.71
C THR A 140 0.39 7.40 -4.73
N TRP A 141 -0.09 8.01 -3.63
CA TRP A 141 -1.42 8.61 -3.59
C TRP A 141 -1.51 9.98 -4.23
N ASP A 142 -0.45 10.78 -4.23
CA ASP A 142 -0.51 12.17 -4.68
C ASP A 142 0.33 12.48 -5.92
N ARG A 143 1.05 11.51 -6.46
CA ARG A 143 1.70 11.57 -7.77
C ARG A 143 0.66 11.46 -8.90
N PRO A 144 0.73 12.30 -9.96
CA PRO A 144 -0.10 12.16 -11.15
C PRO A 144 0.04 10.78 -11.78
N PHE A 145 -1.07 10.16 -12.18
CA PHE A 145 -1.08 8.82 -12.75
C PHE A 145 -1.30 8.91 -14.26
N VAL A 146 -0.20 9.06 -15.01
CA VAL A 146 -0.22 9.38 -16.46
C VAL A 146 0.72 8.46 -17.24
N PRO A 147 0.53 8.29 -18.57
CA PRO A 147 1.37 7.40 -19.37
C PRO A 147 2.84 7.81 -19.48
N ASP A 148 3.11 9.12 -19.55
CA ASP A 148 4.44 9.72 -19.50
C ASP A 148 4.50 10.67 -18.30
N LEU A 149 5.17 10.21 -17.23
CA LEU A 149 5.31 10.98 -15.99
C LEU A 149 6.10 12.27 -16.19
N GLU A 150 7.01 12.30 -17.17
CA GLU A 150 7.84 13.46 -17.45
C GLU A 150 7.20 14.46 -18.40
N ALA A 151 6.05 14.12 -18.99
CA ALA A 151 5.22 15.09 -19.72
C ALA A 151 4.70 16.18 -18.78
N VAL A 152 4.57 15.88 -17.47
CA VAL A 152 4.24 16.87 -16.45
C VAL A 152 5.48 17.76 -16.20
N PRO A 153 5.38 19.10 -16.40
CA PRO A 153 6.51 20.02 -16.22
C PRO A 153 7.06 19.98 -14.79
N PRO A 154 8.39 20.15 -14.59
CA PRO A 154 9.01 20.15 -13.26
C PRO A 154 8.33 21.07 -12.24
N ALA A 155 7.95 22.28 -12.65
CA ALA A 155 7.27 23.24 -11.77
C ALA A 155 5.88 22.76 -11.31
N GLU A 156 5.20 21.92 -12.10
CA GLU A 156 3.89 21.38 -11.74
C GLU A 156 3.97 20.11 -10.89
N ARG A 157 5.10 19.41 -10.88
CA ARG A 157 5.33 18.19 -10.09
C ARG A 157 6.14 18.41 -8.80
N ASP A 158 6.69 19.60 -8.61
CA ASP A 158 7.47 19.97 -7.40
C ASP A 158 6.72 19.68 -6.10
N TYR A 159 5.38 19.84 -6.08
CA TYR A 159 4.56 19.63 -4.88
C TYR A 159 4.75 18.24 -4.26
N TYR A 160 4.96 17.19 -5.06
CA TYR A 160 5.23 15.84 -4.55
C TYR A 160 6.70 15.45 -4.70
N GLU A 161 7.39 15.88 -5.76
CA GLU A 161 8.79 15.47 -6.02
C GLU A 161 9.75 15.95 -4.93
N ARG A 162 9.51 17.14 -4.36
CA ARG A 162 10.35 17.67 -3.27
C ARG A 162 10.29 16.86 -1.98
N HIS A 163 9.27 15.99 -1.84
CA HIS A 163 9.04 15.16 -0.66
C HIS A 163 9.37 13.68 -0.91
N GLY A 164 9.25 13.20 -2.16
CA GLY A 164 9.61 11.83 -2.49
C GLY A 164 11.10 11.57 -2.42
N CYS A 165 11.51 10.32 -2.34
CA CYS A 165 12.93 9.96 -2.44
C CYS A 165 13.31 9.76 -3.91
N PHE A 166 13.26 10.88 -4.62
CA PHE A 166 13.65 11.00 -6.01
C PHE A 166 14.99 11.75 -6.09
N GLN A 167 16.02 11.07 -6.58
CA GLN A 167 17.22 11.76 -7.06
C GLN A 167 17.02 12.12 -8.53
N PHE A 168 17.71 13.14 -9.04
CA PHE A 168 17.55 13.65 -10.42
C PHE A 168 17.76 12.58 -11.52
N ASN A 169 18.47 11.51 -11.20
CA ASN A 169 18.76 10.36 -12.05
C ASN A 169 18.10 9.05 -11.57
N ASN A 170 17.19 9.10 -10.60
CA ASN A 170 16.46 7.92 -10.14
C ASN A 170 15.41 7.52 -11.20
N PRO A 171 15.44 6.29 -11.74
CA PRO A 171 14.42 5.78 -12.68
C PRO A 171 12.99 5.87 -12.15
N GLY A 172 12.79 5.83 -10.82
CA GLY A 172 11.48 6.01 -10.20
C GLY A 172 10.80 7.34 -10.55
N LEU A 173 11.53 8.34 -11.06
CA LEU A 173 10.96 9.60 -11.57
C LEU A 173 10.12 9.44 -12.85
N ASN A 174 10.40 8.43 -13.68
CA ASN A 174 9.69 8.24 -14.95
C ASN A 174 9.20 6.80 -15.20
N ASP A 175 9.52 5.87 -14.31
CA ASP A 175 9.14 4.47 -14.42
C ASP A 175 8.62 3.94 -13.07
N LEU A 176 7.31 3.66 -12.97
CA LEU A 176 6.69 3.15 -11.74
C LEU A 176 7.13 1.72 -11.37
N GLY A 177 7.68 0.96 -12.31
CA GLY A 177 8.16 -0.40 -12.05
C GLY A 177 9.62 -0.44 -11.62
N LYS A 178 10.26 0.71 -11.39
CA LYS A 178 11.67 0.81 -10.98
C LYS A 178 11.87 1.79 -9.83
N ASP A 179 12.90 1.53 -9.05
CA ASP A 179 13.43 2.50 -8.09
C ASP A 179 14.93 2.29 -7.92
N VAL A 180 15.71 3.36 -8.00
CA VAL A 180 17.18 3.35 -8.00
C VAL A 180 17.73 2.42 -9.10
N LEU A 181 18.12 1.19 -8.76
CA LEU A 181 18.63 0.18 -9.70
C LEU A 181 17.84 -1.13 -9.62
N PHE A 182 16.70 -1.13 -8.91
CA PHE A 182 15.86 -2.31 -8.74
C PHE A 182 14.73 -2.33 -9.77
N ASP A 183 14.53 -3.49 -10.39
CA ASP A 183 13.30 -3.80 -11.10
C ASP A 183 12.26 -4.31 -10.08
N LEU A 184 11.26 -3.49 -9.78
CA LEU A 184 10.23 -3.77 -8.79
C LEU A 184 9.08 -4.56 -9.39
N ILE A 185 8.65 -4.18 -10.59
CA ILE A 185 7.49 -4.74 -11.28
C ILE A 185 7.87 -4.92 -12.74
N THR A 186 7.72 -6.12 -13.26
CA THR A 186 7.87 -6.42 -14.69
C THR A 186 6.49 -6.34 -15.36
N ARG A 187 6.45 -6.36 -16.70
CA ARG A 187 5.17 -6.45 -17.42
C ARG A 187 4.32 -7.64 -16.98
N GLU A 188 4.96 -8.80 -16.84
CA GLU A 188 4.29 -10.06 -16.48
C GLU A 188 3.82 -10.05 -15.02
N SER A 189 4.68 -9.62 -14.09
CA SER A 189 4.28 -9.57 -12.68
C SER A 189 3.20 -8.50 -12.45
N GLY A 190 3.28 -7.35 -13.12
CA GLY A 190 2.26 -6.31 -13.11
C GLY A 190 0.90 -6.83 -13.60
N ALA A 191 0.88 -7.51 -14.75
CA ALA A 191 -0.34 -8.11 -15.31
C ALA A 191 -0.98 -9.11 -14.34
N ARG A 192 -0.16 -10.02 -13.78
CA ARG A 192 -0.64 -11.03 -12.84
C ARG A 192 -1.19 -10.40 -11.57
N MET A 193 -0.45 -9.49 -10.93
CA MET A 193 -0.85 -8.86 -9.67
C MET A 193 -2.12 -8.02 -9.84
N ALA A 194 -2.23 -7.27 -10.95
CA ALA A 194 -3.45 -6.52 -11.26
C ALA A 194 -4.66 -7.46 -11.45
N ALA A 195 -4.50 -8.53 -12.22
CA ALA A 195 -5.55 -9.52 -12.45
C ALA A 195 -5.98 -10.26 -11.17
N ASP A 196 -5.03 -10.59 -10.29
CA ASP A 196 -5.32 -11.23 -9.01
C ASP A 196 -6.11 -10.28 -8.09
N MET A 197 -5.75 -8.99 -8.04
CA MET A 197 -6.51 -7.99 -7.28
C MET A 197 -7.91 -7.74 -7.85
N ASP A 198 -8.05 -7.67 -9.17
CA ASP A 198 -9.34 -7.48 -9.86
C ASP A 198 -10.29 -8.67 -9.62
N ARG A 199 -9.75 -9.89 -9.64
CA ARG A 199 -10.53 -11.11 -9.45
C ARG A 199 -10.89 -11.33 -7.99
N GLU A 200 -9.94 -11.10 -7.08
CA GLU A 200 -10.07 -11.58 -5.71
C GLU A 200 -10.24 -10.46 -4.67
N LEU A 201 -9.29 -9.52 -4.60
CA LEU A 201 -9.21 -8.52 -3.52
C LEU A 201 -10.31 -7.46 -3.63
N LEU A 202 -10.35 -6.73 -4.75
CA LEU A 202 -11.20 -5.53 -4.89
C LEU A 202 -12.70 -5.85 -4.81
N PRO A 203 -13.22 -6.94 -5.42
CA PRO A 203 -14.63 -7.29 -5.28
C PRO A 203 -15.05 -7.58 -3.84
N ARG A 204 -14.20 -8.28 -3.06
CA ARG A 204 -14.48 -8.60 -1.65
C ARG A 204 -14.49 -7.35 -0.78
N LEU A 205 -13.54 -6.44 -0.99
CA LEU A 205 -13.51 -5.16 -0.30
C LEU A 205 -14.73 -4.31 -0.61
N ARG A 206 -15.15 -4.21 -1.88
CA ARG A 206 -16.35 -3.46 -2.27
C ARG A 206 -17.60 -4.02 -1.61
N ALA A 207 -17.76 -5.35 -1.59
CA ALA A 207 -18.88 -5.99 -0.91
C ALA A 207 -18.87 -5.71 0.61
N LEU A 208 -17.69 -5.75 1.24
CA LEU A 208 -17.56 -5.44 2.66
C LEU A 208 -17.86 -3.96 2.97
N VAL A 209 -17.40 -3.03 2.14
CA VAL A 209 -17.74 -1.60 2.25
C VAL A 209 -19.25 -1.41 2.17
N GLU A 210 -19.92 -2.03 1.19
CA GLU A 210 -21.38 -1.93 1.05
C GLU A 210 -22.10 -2.47 2.29
N GLN A 211 -21.72 -3.66 2.76
CA GLN A 211 -22.29 -4.24 3.99
C GLN A 211 -22.10 -3.31 5.19
N LEU A 212 -20.89 -2.77 5.37
CA LEU A 212 -20.56 -1.86 6.46
C LEU A 212 -21.30 -0.54 6.36
N SER A 213 -21.65 -0.07 5.16
CA SER A 213 -22.44 1.16 4.98
C SER A 213 -23.80 1.08 5.68
N HIS A 214 -24.41 -0.10 5.74
CA HIS A 214 -25.68 -0.33 6.44
C HIS A 214 -25.52 -0.46 7.97
N LEU A 215 -24.32 -0.81 8.44
CA LEU A 215 -24.00 -0.99 9.85
C LEU A 215 -23.42 0.28 10.49
N ALA A 216 -22.72 1.10 9.71
CA ALA A 216 -22.07 2.33 10.15
C ALA A 216 -23.00 3.32 10.89
N PRO A 217 -24.30 3.45 10.55
CA PRO A 217 -25.23 4.28 11.33
C PRO A 217 -25.55 3.73 12.73
N ARG A 218 -25.35 2.43 12.97
CA ARG A 218 -25.79 1.75 14.20
C ARG A 218 -24.84 1.96 15.38
N HIS A 219 -23.53 2.04 15.12
CA HIS A 219 -22.53 2.20 16.17
C HIS A 219 -21.24 2.86 15.64
N ALA A 220 -20.55 3.61 16.49
CA ALA A 220 -19.30 4.30 16.14
C ALA A 220 -18.21 3.32 15.64
N VAL A 221 -18.15 2.12 16.20
CA VAL A 221 -17.21 1.07 15.79
C VAL A 221 -17.41 0.62 14.33
N PHE A 222 -18.66 0.53 13.86
CA PHE A 222 -18.93 0.17 12.47
C PHE A 222 -18.58 1.30 11.52
N ARG A 223 -18.75 2.56 11.94
CA ARG A 223 -18.33 3.73 11.16
C ARG A 223 -16.81 3.79 11.03
N ASP A 224 -16.08 3.62 12.14
CA ASP A 224 -14.62 3.56 12.14
C ASP A 224 -14.12 2.43 11.23
N LEU A 225 -14.70 1.23 11.36
CA LEU A 225 -14.34 0.10 10.51
C LEU A 225 -14.67 0.38 9.02
N HIS A 226 -15.85 0.90 8.73
CA HIS A 226 -16.25 1.28 7.37
C HIS A 226 -15.23 2.21 6.72
N ASP A 227 -14.84 3.28 7.41
CA ASP A 227 -13.92 4.28 6.89
C ASP A 227 -12.51 3.69 6.68
N ARG A 228 -12.04 2.82 7.58
CA ARG A 228 -10.74 2.11 7.41
C ARG A 228 -10.76 1.12 6.24
N VAL A 229 -11.85 0.39 6.04
CA VAL A 229 -11.99 -0.52 4.89
C VAL A 229 -12.09 0.28 3.59
N ARG A 230 -12.78 1.42 3.57
CA ARG A 230 -12.78 2.35 2.43
C ARG A 230 -11.38 2.88 2.13
N ALA A 231 -10.63 3.30 3.15
CA ALA A 231 -9.26 3.76 2.97
C ALA A 231 -8.36 2.67 2.39
N TYR A 232 -8.48 1.43 2.87
CA TYR A 232 -7.76 0.29 2.32
C TYR A 232 -8.19 -0.07 0.90
N LEU A 233 -9.48 0.06 0.55
CA LEU A 233 -9.95 -0.06 -0.82
C LEU A 233 -9.30 0.99 -1.74
N HIS A 234 -9.16 2.23 -1.28
CA HIS A 234 -8.50 3.28 -2.05
C HIS A 234 -6.99 3.04 -2.21
N TRP A 235 -6.34 2.57 -1.14
CA TRP A 235 -4.94 2.17 -1.15
C TRP A 235 -4.68 1.01 -2.13
N SER A 236 -5.44 -0.08 -2.01
CA SER A 236 -5.29 -1.28 -2.87
C SER A 236 -5.67 -1.03 -4.32
N THR A 237 -6.64 -0.15 -4.59
CA THR A 237 -6.98 0.27 -5.96
C THR A 237 -5.80 1.02 -6.61
N THR A 238 -5.16 1.91 -5.88
CA THR A 238 -3.95 2.62 -6.36
C THR A 238 -2.82 1.63 -6.63
N LEU A 239 -2.61 0.68 -5.71
CA LEU A 239 -1.60 -0.37 -5.84
C LEU A 239 -1.83 -1.24 -7.10
N ARG A 240 -3.08 -1.63 -7.34
CA ARG A 240 -3.51 -2.31 -8.56
C ARG A 240 -3.23 -1.46 -9.80
N ASN A 241 -3.50 -0.16 -9.75
CA ASN A 241 -3.27 0.74 -10.87
C ASN A 241 -1.78 0.91 -11.18
N VAL A 242 -0.89 0.94 -10.18
CA VAL A 242 0.57 0.89 -10.40
C VAL A 242 0.97 -0.38 -11.16
N CYS A 243 0.44 -1.54 -10.78
CA CYS A 243 0.70 -2.81 -11.48
C CYS A 243 0.20 -2.77 -12.94
N ALA A 244 -1.01 -2.24 -13.15
CA ALA A 244 -1.60 -2.07 -14.48
C ALA A 244 -0.84 -1.04 -15.33
N TRP A 245 -0.29 0.00 -14.72
CA TRP A 245 0.58 0.97 -15.41
C TRP A 245 1.80 0.26 -15.97
N CYS A 246 2.50 -0.52 -15.13
CA CYS A 246 3.71 -1.25 -15.55
C CYS A 246 3.39 -2.23 -16.69
N GLU A 247 2.31 -3.01 -16.56
CA GLU A 247 1.86 -3.91 -17.63
C GLU A 247 1.69 -3.16 -18.96
N ASN A 248 0.90 -2.09 -18.94
CA ASN A 248 0.40 -1.48 -20.18
C ASN A 248 1.42 -0.50 -20.79
N VAL A 249 2.17 0.28 -19.99
CA VAL A 249 3.23 1.14 -20.51
C VAL A 249 4.36 0.30 -21.11
N TYR A 250 4.81 -0.76 -20.43
CA TYR A 250 5.82 -1.66 -21.01
C TYR A 250 5.29 -2.41 -22.22
N GLY A 251 4.01 -2.79 -22.22
CA GLY A 251 3.35 -3.41 -23.37
C GLY A 251 3.29 -2.48 -24.58
N CYS A 252 3.00 -1.18 -24.40
CA CYS A 252 3.03 -0.19 -25.47
C CYS A 252 4.44 0.03 -26.03
N LEU A 253 5.44 0.06 -25.15
CA LEU A 253 6.84 0.33 -25.48
C LEU A 253 7.61 -0.90 -25.99
N ASP A 254 6.96 -2.07 -26.04
CA ASP A 254 7.54 -3.31 -26.56
C ASP A 254 7.85 -3.17 -28.07
N PRO A 255 9.12 -3.32 -28.49
CA PRO A 255 9.48 -3.25 -29.91
C PRO A 255 8.79 -4.31 -30.76
N ALA A 256 8.39 -5.44 -30.17
CA ALA A 256 7.69 -6.52 -30.85
C ALA A 256 6.16 -6.31 -30.92
N ALA A 257 5.62 -5.30 -30.23
CA ALA A 257 4.18 -5.03 -30.27
C ALA A 257 3.76 -4.42 -31.61
N ASP A 258 2.74 -5.02 -32.23
CA ASP A 258 2.06 -4.46 -33.39
C ASP A 258 1.08 -3.34 -32.98
N ALA A 259 0.45 -2.70 -33.98
CA ALA A 259 -0.47 -1.60 -33.75
C ALA A 259 -1.70 -2.00 -32.91
N ALA A 260 -2.19 -3.24 -33.05
CA ALA A 260 -3.35 -3.72 -32.31
C ALA A 260 -3.01 -3.96 -30.84
N ALA A 261 -1.85 -4.56 -30.57
CA ALA A 261 -1.32 -4.78 -29.23
C ALA A 261 -1.08 -3.45 -28.50
N ARG A 262 -0.51 -2.44 -29.19
CA ARG A 262 -0.33 -1.09 -28.63
C ARG A 262 -1.66 -0.43 -28.30
N ALA A 263 -2.62 -0.43 -29.23
CA ALA A 263 -3.95 0.13 -28.99
C ALA A 263 -4.68 -0.56 -27.82
N ALA A 264 -4.52 -1.87 -27.67
CA ALA A 264 -5.10 -2.61 -26.54
C ALA A 264 -4.44 -2.27 -25.20
N CYS A 265 -3.13 -2.00 -25.18
CA CYS A 265 -2.43 -1.54 -23.98
C CYS A 265 -2.83 -0.10 -23.63
N GLU A 266 -2.92 0.80 -24.61
CA GLU A 266 -3.39 2.18 -24.42
C GLU A 266 -4.82 2.23 -23.86
N ALA A 267 -5.73 1.43 -24.41
CA ALA A 267 -7.11 1.36 -23.93
C ALA A 267 -7.19 0.90 -22.46
N ARG A 268 -6.43 -0.14 -22.10
CA ARG A 268 -6.36 -0.65 -20.72
C ARG A 268 -5.69 0.34 -19.76
N LEU A 269 -4.67 1.06 -20.24
CA LEU A 269 -4.05 2.14 -19.47
C LEU A 269 -5.04 3.28 -19.21
N GLN A 270 -5.82 3.69 -20.22
CA GLN A 270 -6.86 4.70 -20.02
C GLN A 270 -7.93 4.25 -19.01
N ALA A 271 -8.34 2.98 -19.05
CA ALA A 271 -9.25 2.43 -18.06
C ALA A 271 -8.67 2.45 -16.64
N ALA A 272 -7.37 2.17 -16.48
CA ALA A 272 -6.68 2.30 -15.19
C ALA A 272 -6.61 3.77 -14.73
N ILE A 273 -6.39 4.71 -15.65
CA ILE A 273 -6.40 6.16 -15.35
C ILE A 273 -7.80 6.62 -14.90
N ASP A 274 -8.86 6.18 -15.57
CA ASP A 274 -10.24 6.49 -15.17
C ASP A 274 -10.56 5.94 -13.78
N LEU A 275 -10.13 4.70 -13.51
CA LEU A 275 -10.26 4.09 -12.19
C LEU A 275 -9.47 4.89 -11.14
N GLU A 276 -8.25 5.33 -11.44
CA GLU A 276 -7.42 6.10 -10.51
C GLU A 276 -8.00 7.49 -10.22
N LEU A 277 -8.58 8.16 -11.22
CA LEU A 277 -9.30 9.42 -11.04
C LEU A 277 -10.52 9.24 -10.13
N ALA A 278 -11.35 8.22 -10.38
CA ALA A 278 -12.50 7.91 -9.52
C ALA A 278 -12.05 7.56 -8.10
N ASN A 279 -10.99 6.77 -7.98
CA ASN A 279 -10.40 6.35 -6.71
C ASN A 279 -9.88 7.54 -5.91
N THR A 280 -9.15 8.45 -6.56
CA THR A 280 -8.59 9.66 -5.94
C THR A 280 -9.69 10.62 -5.47
N ARG A 281 -10.79 10.76 -6.24
CA ARG A 281 -11.96 11.54 -5.79
C ARG A 281 -12.62 10.92 -4.56
N GLY A 282 -12.76 9.60 -4.51
CA GLY A 282 -13.30 8.89 -3.36
C GLY A 282 -12.41 9.00 -2.11
N LEU A 283 -11.08 8.93 -2.29
CA LEU A 283 -10.12 9.14 -1.22
C LEU A 283 -10.15 10.57 -0.69
N LEU A 284 -10.22 11.57 -1.58
CA LEU A 284 -10.34 12.97 -1.20
C LEU A 284 -11.63 13.21 -0.40
N GLU A 285 -12.76 12.69 -0.85
CA GLU A 285 -14.02 12.77 -0.11
C GLU A 285 -13.89 12.12 1.27
N LEU A 286 -13.37 10.89 1.35
CA LEU A 286 -13.17 10.20 2.63
C LEU A 286 -12.26 11.01 3.57
N PHE A 287 -11.17 11.59 3.06
CA PHE A 287 -10.22 12.38 3.84
C PHE A 287 -10.85 13.66 4.41
N GLU A 288 -11.75 14.31 3.66
CA GLU A 288 -12.34 15.59 4.06
C GLU A 288 -13.61 15.44 4.91
N THR A 289 -14.35 14.34 4.77
CA THR A 289 -15.66 14.17 5.40
C THR A 289 -15.66 13.18 6.56
N SER A 290 -14.71 12.23 6.59
CA SER A 290 -14.69 11.21 7.62
C SER A 290 -14.26 11.78 8.97
N PRO A 291 -14.96 11.44 10.07
CA PRO A 291 -14.48 11.72 11.42
C PRO A 291 -13.38 10.76 11.87
N THR A 292 -13.07 9.73 11.09
CA THR A 292 -12.14 8.66 11.42
C THR A 292 -10.74 9.01 10.95
N GLU A 293 -9.78 9.03 11.87
CA GLU A 293 -8.37 9.13 11.53
C GLU A 293 -7.86 7.76 11.01
N PHE A 294 -8.02 7.56 9.70
CA PHE A 294 -7.70 6.28 9.03
C PHE A 294 -6.25 6.20 8.51
N MET A 295 -5.52 7.31 8.47
CA MET A 295 -4.13 7.37 8.00
C MET A 295 -3.28 8.29 8.86
N ALA A 296 -1.97 8.03 8.88
CA ALA A 296 -1.01 8.92 9.51
C ALA A 296 -0.77 10.15 8.61
N VAL A 297 -1.00 11.33 9.16
CA VAL A 297 -0.67 12.63 8.57
C VAL A 297 0.24 13.39 9.53
N SER A 298 1.32 13.95 9.01
CA SER A 298 2.23 14.77 9.80
C SER A 298 1.68 16.19 9.95
N GLY A 299 1.43 16.61 11.20
CA GLY A 299 1.09 17.99 11.54
C GLY A 299 2.29 18.93 11.66
N VAL A 300 3.52 18.46 11.39
CA VAL A 300 4.75 19.28 11.46
C VAL A 300 5.25 19.63 10.08
N ALA A 301 5.49 18.62 9.26
CA ALA A 301 5.99 18.76 7.91
C ALA A 301 5.78 17.46 7.13
N GLU A 302 5.58 17.62 5.83
CA GLU A 302 5.60 16.52 4.89
C GLU A 302 7.03 16.00 4.67
N SER A 303 7.15 14.69 4.48
CA SER A 303 8.43 14.02 4.26
C SER A 303 8.28 12.85 3.29
N THR A 304 9.39 12.17 3.00
CA THR A 304 9.38 10.93 2.22
C THR A 304 8.48 9.84 2.79
N PHE A 305 8.34 9.76 4.12
CA PHE A 305 7.61 8.67 4.77
C PHE A 305 6.22 9.06 5.27
N PHE A 306 5.88 10.36 5.27
CA PHE A 306 4.61 10.85 5.78
C PHE A 306 4.05 11.93 4.87
N TYR A 307 2.76 11.80 4.53
CA TYR A 307 1.97 12.86 3.93
C TYR A 307 1.76 13.99 4.96
N GLY A 308 1.66 15.24 4.49
CA GLY A 308 1.38 16.41 5.34
C GLY A 308 -0.08 16.84 5.33
N GLU A 309 -0.42 17.88 6.10
CA GLU A 309 -1.78 18.46 6.16
C GLU A 309 -2.27 19.00 4.81
N ASN A 310 -1.35 19.28 3.89
CA ASN A 310 -1.58 19.63 2.47
C ASN A 310 -2.05 18.44 1.61
N PHE A 311 -2.24 17.24 2.17
CA PHE A 311 -2.60 16.05 1.41
C PHE A 311 -3.85 16.24 0.53
N ALA A 312 -4.90 16.90 1.04
CA ALA A 312 -6.10 17.16 0.26
C ALA A 312 -5.87 18.09 -0.95
N GLU A 313 -4.96 19.07 -0.83
CA GLU A 313 -4.55 19.94 -1.94
C GLU A 313 -3.72 19.15 -2.97
N HIS A 314 -2.85 18.27 -2.49
CA HIS A 314 -2.06 17.39 -3.33
C HIS A 314 -2.93 16.43 -4.14
N LEU A 315 -3.97 15.85 -3.55
CA LEU A 315 -4.94 15.01 -4.28
C LEU A 315 -5.69 15.80 -5.36
N ARG A 316 -6.09 17.05 -5.09
CA ARG A 316 -6.69 17.94 -6.10
C ARG A 316 -5.73 18.24 -7.24
N THR A 317 -4.46 18.48 -6.91
CA THR A 317 -3.41 18.73 -7.91
C THR A 317 -3.16 17.48 -8.74
N LYS A 318 -3.08 16.29 -8.13
CA LYS A 318 -3.02 15.00 -8.82
C LYS A 318 -4.18 14.83 -9.80
N LEU A 319 -5.41 15.11 -9.40
CA LEU A 319 -6.60 14.99 -10.27
C LEU A 319 -6.45 15.89 -11.50
N ARG A 320 -6.15 17.18 -11.30
CA ARG A 320 -5.96 18.15 -12.37
C ARG A 320 -4.87 17.72 -13.36
N LEU A 321 -3.70 17.35 -12.84
CA LEU A 321 -2.55 16.95 -13.66
C LEU A 321 -2.80 15.62 -14.39
N THR A 322 -3.43 14.66 -13.71
CA THR A 322 -3.80 13.40 -14.35
C THR A 322 -4.76 13.66 -15.50
N GLU A 323 -5.81 14.47 -15.32
CA GLU A 323 -6.74 14.84 -16.40
C GLU A 323 -6.07 15.60 -17.54
N GLN A 324 -5.14 16.50 -17.24
CA GLN A 324 -4.45 17.31 -18.24
C GLN A 324 -3.47 16.48 -19.08
N TYR A 325 -2.73 15.55 -18.47
CA TYR A 325 -1.63 14.83 -19.11
C TYR A 325 -1.94 13.37 -19.47
N ARG A 326 -3.13 12.84 -19.13
CA ARG A 326 -3.51 11.43 -19.37
C ARG A 326 -3.42 10.95 -20.81
N HIS A 327 -3.51 11.84 -21.80
CA HIS A 327 -3.53 11.47 -23.22
C HIS A 327 -2.15 11.54 -23.89
N HIS A 328 -1.09 11.83 -23.14
CA HIS A 328 0.26 11.73 -23.67
C HIS A 328 0.59 10.26 -24.03
N PRO A 329 1.38 10.03 -25.10
CA PRO A 329 1.83 8.70 -25.43
C PRO A 329 2.73 8.14 -24.30
N PRO A 330 2.67 6.83 -24.00
CA PRO A 330 3.57 6.21 -23.04
C PRO A 330 5.04 6.47 -23.39
N ARG A 331 5.86 6.84 -22.40
CA ARG A 331 7.29 7.09 -22.58
C ARG A 331 8.05 6.84 -21.29
N ILE A 332 9.25 6.28 -21.41
CA ILE A 332 10.24 6.15 -20.35
C ILE A 332 11.58 6.62 -20.91
N ASP A 333 12.24 7.58 -20.25
CA ASP A 333 13.63 7.91 -20.56
C ASP A 333 14.55 6.82 -20.01
N ARG A 334 15.13 6.03 -20.91
CA ARG A 334 16.05 4.93 -20.60
C ARG A 334 17.44 5.42 -20.18
N ASP A 335 17.77 6.67 -20.46
CA ASP A 335 19.07 7.28 -20.16
C ASP A 335 19.03 8.09 -18.85
N ILE A 336 17.94 8.01 -18.09
CA ILE A 336 17.75 8.76 -16.84
C ILE A 336 18.89 8.58 -15.83
N LEU A 337 19.48 7.38 -15.75
CA LEU A 337 20.61 7.07 -14.87
C LEU A 337 21.86 7.92 -15.18
N TRP A 338 22.01 8.34 -16.43
CA TRP A 338 23.15 9.11 -16.92
C TRP A 338 22.90 10.62 -16.90
N ARG A 339 21.71 11.06 -16.48
CA ARG A 339 21.42 12.50 -16.39
C ARG A 339 22.35 13.17 -15.38
N PRO A 340 22.99 14.29 -15.74
CA PRO A 340 23.73 15.08 -14.77
C PRO A 340 22.85 15.61 -13.65
N ALA A 341 23.45 15.89 -12.50
CA ALA A 341 22.81 16.73 -11.50
C ALA A 341 22.51 18.11 -12.15
N PRO A 342 21.33 18.70 -11.92
CA PRO A 342 21.01 20.04 -12.43
C PRO A 342 22.12 21.04 -12.11
N GLY A 343 22.60 21.78 -13.12
CA GLY A 343 23.72 22.71 -13.00
C GLY A 343 25.12 22.09 -13.17
N THR A 344 25.23 20.80 -13.46
CA THR A 344 26.52 20.16 -13.76
C THR A 344 26.98 20.51 -15.17
N HIS A 345 28.23 20.99 -15.29
CA HIS A 345 28.94 21.10 -16.56
C HIS A 345 29.94 19.96 -16.68
N TRP A 346 29.67 18.99 -17.56
CA TRP A 346 30.62 17.91 -17.84
C TRP A 346 31.84 18.45 -18.59
N PRO A 347 33.04 17.85 -18.40
CA PRO A 347 34.17 18.12 -19.28
C PRO A 347 33.81 17.87 -20.76
N PRO A 348 34.43 18.60 -21.70
CA PRO A 348 34.24 18.35 -23.13
C PRO A 348 34.42 16.86 -23.47
N GLY A 349 33.45 16.27 -24.17
CA GLY A 349 33.46 14.84 -24.57
C GLY A 349 32.83 13.86 -23.57
N TRP A 350 32.32 14.32 -22.43
CA TRP A 350 31.71 13.46 -21.39
C TRP A 350 30.18 13.57 -21.29
N SER A 351 29.54 14.39 -22.13
CA SER A 351 28.07 14.49 -22.14
C SER A 351 27.44 13.30 -22.85
N ALA A 352 26.50 12.62 -22.20
CA ALA A 352 25.70 11.53 -22.79
C ALA A 352 24.71 12.01 -23.86
N SER A 353 24.58 13.34 -24.05
CA SER A 353 23.73 13.97 -25.07
C SER A 353 24.46 14.28 -26.38
N ALA A 354 25.60 13.63 -26.64
CA ALA A 354 26.34 13.75 -27.90
C ALA A 354 25.78 12.84 -28.99
#